data_AF-A0A1E7YZK4-F1
#
_entry.id   AF-A0A1E7YZK4-F1
#
_cell.length_a   1.000
_cell.length_b   1.000
_cell.length_c   1.000
_cell.angle_alpha   90.00
_cell.angle_beta   90.00
_cell.angle_gamma   90.00
#
_symmetry.space_group_name_H-M   'P 1'
#
loop_
_entity.id
_entity.type
_entity.pdbx_description
1 polymer ?
#
loop_
_entity_poly.entity_id
_entity_poly.type
_entity_poly.pdbx_seq_one_letter_code
_entity_poly.pdbx_strand_id
1 'polypeptide(L)' 'MFWIAAIIVIPFLTLGLLAISAMEDFWQIVTFRMGFERLVGDLFHVLLVLGVGVVAEIFAFYMLIFHR' A
#
# COMPACT_ATOMS: atom_id res chain seq x y z
N MET A 1 22.57 -6.25 -5.27
CA MET A 1 21.96 -6.91 -4.06
C MET A 1 20.88 -6.05 -3.40
N PHE A 2 21.12 -4.74 -3.22
CA PHE A 2 20.14 -3.79 -2.67
C PHE A 2 18.76 -3.83 -3.37
N TRP A 3 18.74 -3.88 -4.71
CA TRP A 3 17.49 -3.92 -5.48
C TRP A 3 16.66 -5.19 -5.29
N ILE A 4 17.31 -6.34 -5.03
CA ILE A 4 16.61 -7.59 -4.72
C ILE A 4 15.88 -7.45 -3.38
N ALA A 5 16.52 -6.83 -2.39
CA ALA A 5 15.88 -6.55 -1.11
C ALA A 5 14.71 -5.57 -1.28
N ALA A 6 14.86 -4.53 -2.10
CA ALA A 6 13.79 -3.56 -2.36
C ALA A 6 12.53 -4.21 -2.99
N ILE A 7 12.69 -5.13 -3.96
CA ILE A 7 11.57 -5.85 -4.58
C ILE A 7 10.80 -6.70 -3.57
N ILE A 8 11.47 -7.23 -2.55
CA ILE A 8 10.79 -8.01 -1.51
C ILE A 8 10.15 -7.06 -0.48
N VAL A 9 10.88 -6.05 -0.03
CA VAL A 9 10.45 -5.17 1.07
C VAL A 9 9.29 -4.25 0.66
N ILE A 10 9.28 -3.72 -0.56
CA ILE A 10 8.24 -2.78 -1.03
C ILE A 10 6.82 -3.40 -0.98
N PRO A 11 6.58 -4.63 -1.50
CA PRO A 11 5.30 -5.31 -1.37
C PRO A 11 4.88 -5.54 0.08
N PHE A 12 5.81 -5.99 0.94
CA PHE A 12 5.51 -6.22 2.35
C PHE A 12 5.14 -4.93 3.09
N LEU A 13 5.84 -3.82 2.80
CA LEU A 13 5.50 -2.52 3.36
C LEU A 13 4.14 -2.02 2.84
N THR A 14 3.88 -2.16 1.54
CA THR A 14 2.62 -1.71 0.93
C THR A 14 1.44 -2.49 1.50
N LEU A 15 1.54 -3.82 1.59
CA LEU A 15 0.52 -4.68 2.20
C LEU A 15 0.37 -4.42 3.70
N GLY A 16 1.47 -4.18 4.42
CA GLY A 16 1.44 -3.85 5.84
C GLY A 16 0.70 -2.53 6.11
N LEU A 17 0.97 -1.49 5.33
CA LEU A 17 0.29 -0.20 5.42
C LEU A 17 -1.20 -0.33 5.09
N LEU A 18 -1.53 -1.08 4.05
CA LEU A 18 -2.93 -1.36 3.69
C LEU A 18 -3.66 -2.16 4.78
N ALA A 19 -2.98 -3.13 5.41
CA ALA A 19 -3.55 -3.92 6.49
C ALA A 19 -3.83 -3.07 7.73
N ILE A 20 -2.94 -2.14 8.08
CA ILE A 20 -3.15 -1.20 9.19
C ILE A 20 -4.35 -0.30 8.90
N SER A 21 -4.41 0.29 7.69
CA SER A 21 -5.56 1.11 7.26
C SER A 21 -6.86 0.33 7.33
N ALA A 22 -6.88 -0.89 6.80
CA ALA A 22 -8.06 -1.75 6.81
C ALA A 22 -8.50 -2.16 8.23
N MET A 23 -7.55 -2.29 9.18
CA MET A 23 -7.85 -2.64 10.57
C MET A 23 -8.53 -1.48 11.32
N GLU A 24 -8.06 -0.24 11.13
CA GLU A 24 -8.72 0.94 11.69
C GLU A 24 -10.13 1.12 11.13
N ASP A 25 -10.29 0.88 9.83
CA ASP A 25 -11.56 0.95 9.14
C ASP A 25 -12.52 -0.15 9.61
N PHE A 26 -12.05 -1.38 9.72
CA PHE A 26 -12.84 -2.49 10.25
C PHE A 26 -13.41 -2.18 11.63
N TRP A 27 -12.60 -1.59 12.51
CA TRP A 27 -13.05 -1.23 13.86
C TRP A 27 -14.12 -0.14 13.85
N GLN A 28 -14.03 0.82 12.93
CA GLN A 28 -15.03 1.88 12.75
C GLN A 28 -16.33 1.39 12.12
N ILE A 29 -16.27 0.42 11.21
CA ILE A 29 -17.44 -0.26 10.63
C ILE A 29 -18.18 -1.03 11.72
N VAL A 30 -17.46 -1.83 12.51
CA VAL A 30 -18.03 -2.63 13.62
C VAL A 30 -18.67 -1.76 14.69
N THR A 31 -18.13 -0.56 14.94
CA THR A 31 -18.70 0.41 15.90
C THR A 31 -19.80 1.29 15.31
N PHE A 32 -20.24 1.05 14.07
CA PHE A 32 -21.26 1.83 13.35
C PHE A 32 -20.98 3.35 13.32
N ARG A 33 -19.70 3.74 13.31
CA ARG A 33 -19.28 5.15 13.33
C ARG A 33 -18.87 5.71 11.96
N MET A 34 -18.93 4.90 10.90
CA MET A 34 -18.51 5.33 9.56
C MET A 34 -19.60 6.09 8.81
N GLY A 35 -19.26 7.31 8.37
CA GLY A 35 -19.99 8.03 7.34
C GLY A 35 -19.49 7.67 5.94
N PHE A 36 -20.38 7.75 4.94
CA PHE A 36 -20.08 7.43 3.53
C PHE A 36 -18.93 8.27 2.95
N GLU A 37 -18.83 9.55 3.34
CA GLU A 37 -17.73 10.43 2.93
C GLU A 37 -16.35 9.91 3.36
N ARG A 38 -16.27 9.31 4.56
CA ARG A 38 -15.03 8.76 5.09
C ARG A 38 -14.61 7.51 4.32
N LEU A 39 -15.57 6.63 4.04
CA LEU A 39 -15.36 5.41 3.24
C LEU A 39 -14.77 5.73 1.85
N VAL A 40 -15.25 6.79 1.20
CA VAL A 40 -14.73 7.22 -0.11
C VAL A 40 -13.32 7.82 0.00
N GLY A 41 -13.06 8.59 1.08
CA GLY A 41 -11.72 9.09 1.38
C GLY A 41 -10.71 7.97 1.59
N ASP A 42 -11.08 6.95 2.36
CA ASP A 42 -10.22 5.80 2.66
C ASP A 42 -9.98 4.94 1.40
N LEU A 43 -10.99 4.77 0.55
CA LEU A 43 -10.83 4.10 -0.74
C LEU A 43 -9.81 4.83 -1.64
N PHE A 44 -9.87 6.16 -1.69
CA PHE A 44 -8.91 6.96 -2.44
C PHE A 44 -7.49 6.84 -1.86
N HIS A 45 -7.39 6.81 -0.53
CA HIS A 45 -6.11 6.59 0.15
C HIS A 45 -5.51 5.22 -0.19
N VAL A 46 -6.31 4.16 -0.15
CA VAL A 46 -5.90 2.80 -0.55
C VAL A 46 -5.40 2.78 -1.99
N LEU A 47 -6.13 3.41 -2.93
CA LEU A 47 -5.72 3.50 -4.32
C LEU A 47 -4.39 4.24 -4.50
N LEU A 48 -4.15 5.31 -3.73
CA LEU A 48 -2.87 6.02 -3.76
C LEU A 48 -1.72 5.17 -3.24
N VAL A 49 -1.89 4.51 -2.09
CA VAL A 49 -0.86 3.63 -1.51
C VAL A 49 -0.52 2.51 -2.48
N LEU A 50 -1.53 1.89 -3.09
CA LEU A 50 -1.36 0.80 -4.04
C LEU A 50 -0.69 1.29 -5.33
N GLY A 51 -1.07 2.47 -5.83
CA GLY A 51 -0.44 3.10 -6.99
C GLY A 51 1.04 3.43 -6.76
N VAL A 52 1.37 4.03 -5.61
CA VAL A 52 2.76 4.34 -5.23
C VAL A 52 3.57 3.06 -5.06
N GLY A 53 3.03 2.04 -4.39
CA GLY A 53 3.68 0.74 -4.22
C GLY A 53 4.01 0.07 -5.55
N VAL A 54 3.05 0.02 -6.47
CA VAL A 54 3.24 -0.56 -7.81
C VAL A 54 4.30 0.21 -8.60
N VAL A 55 4.27 1.55 -8.60
CA VAL A 55 5.28 2.36 -9.30
C VAL A 55 6.68 2.13 -8.71
N ALA A 56 6.79 2.09 -7.38
CA ALA A 56 8.05 1.83 -6.70
C ALA A 56 8.58 0.42 -7.01
N GLU A 57 7.70 -0.57 -7.10
CA GLU A 57 8.06 -1.95 -7.44
C GLU A 57 8.51 -2.07 -8.90
N ILE A 58 7.79 -1.46 -9.85
CA ILE A 58 8.20 -1.40 -11.26
C ILE A 58 9.58 -0.73 -11.39
N PHE A 59 9.82 0.36 -10.66
CA PHE A 59 11.12 1.03 -10.64
C PHE A 59 12.22 0.14 -10.06
N ALA A 60 11.96 -0.57 -8.96
CA ALA A 60 12.92 -1.50 -8.35
C ALA A 60 13.25 -2.66 -9.30
N PHE A 61 12.26 -3.21 -10.00
CA PHE A 61 12.47 -4.22 -11.05
C PHE A 61 13.31 -3.69 -12.20
N TYR A 62 12.99 -2.48 -12.69
CA TYR A 62 13.78 -1.82 -13.73
C TYR A 62 15.25 -1.66 -13.30
N MET A 63 15.49 -1.14 -12.10
CA MET A 63 16.85 -0.96 -11.58
C MET A 63 17.56 -2.30 -11.39
N LEU A 64 16.89 -3.35 -10.91
CA LEU A 64 17.50 -4.68 -10.78
C LEU A 64 17.96 -5.25 -12.14
N ILE A 65 17.17 -5.05 -13.19
CA ILE A 65 17.45 -5.57 -14.53
C ILE A 65 18.59 -4.78 -15.18
N PHE A 66 18.54 -3.46 -15.11
CA PHE A 66 19.45 -2.58 -15.87
C PHE A 66 20.66 -2.06 -15.07
N HIS A 67 20.62 -2.10 -13.73
CA HIS A 67 21.65 -1.56 -12.82
C HIS A 67 21.89 -2.51 -11.62
N ARG A 68 22.58 -3.63 -11.87
CA ARG A 68 22.83 -4.71 -10.88
C ARG A 68 23.69 -4.32 -9.68
#